data_AF-A0A7C6ERK3-F1
#
_entry.id   AF-A0A7C6ERK3-F1
#
_cell.length_a   1.000
_cell.length_b   1.000
_cell.length_c   1.000
_cell.angle_alpha   90.00
_cell.angle_beta   90.00
_cell.angle_gamma   90.00
#
_symmetry.space_group_name_H-M   'P 1'
#
loop_
_entity.id
_entity.type
_entity.pdbx_description
1 polymer ?
#
loop_
_entity_poly.entity_id
_entity_poly.type
_entity_poly.pdbx_seq_one_letter_code
_entity_poly.pdbx_strand_id
1 'polypeptide(L)' 'MSLQKFFPELDFPTFEMFVEKRSDKWYIYDVIRKKYVVLTLEEWVRQHLIHYLINHLNYPASLIQVEYGFFI' A
#
# COMPACT_ATOMS: atom_id res chain seq x y z
N MET A 1 7.03 -14.55 -11.17
CA MET A 1 5.88 -13.84 -11.79
C MET A 1 5.96 -12.40 -11.32
N SER A 2 6.31 -11.44 -12.19
CA SER A 2 6.51 -10.05 -11.75
C SER A 2 5.16 -9.42 -11.36
N LEU A 3 5.12 -8.71 -10.22
CA LEU A 3 3.94 -7.94 -9.77
C LEU A 3 3.50 -6.90 -10.80
N GLN A 4 4.43 -6.42 -11.63
CA GLN A 4 4.20 -5.46 -12.71
C GLN A 4 3.21 -5.96 -13.78
N LYS A 5 2.95 -7.28 -13.85
CA LYS A 5 1.91 -7.82 -14.75
C LYS A 5 0.49 -7.47 -14.28
N PHE A 6 0.31 -7.20 -12.98
CA PHE A 6 -0.99 -6.99 -12.36
C PHE A 6 -1.19 -5.56 -11.84
N PHE A 7 -0.10 -4.85 -11.52
CA PHE A 7 -0.12 -3.50 -10.98
C PHE A 7 0.72 -2.57 -11.87
N PRO A 8 0.21 -1.39 -12.23
CA PRO A 8 0.94 -0.45 -13.07
C PRO A 8 2.14 0.12 -12.32
N GLU A 9 3.18 0.47 -13.08
CA GLU A 9 4.26 1.31 -12.57
C GLU A 9 3.71 2.71 -12.28
N LEU A 10 4.12 3.29 -11.15
CA LEU A 10 3.69 4.62 -10.72
C LEU A 10 4.91 5.53 -10.60
N ASP A 11 4.72 6.82 -10.88
CA ASP A 11 5.76 7.85 -10.75
C ASP A 11 5.92 8.28 -9.28
N PHE A 12 6.25 7.31 -8.42
CA PHE A 12 6.62 7.52 -7.02
C PHE A 12 8.02 7.01 -6.76
N PRO A 13 8.72 7.56 -5.76
CA PRO A 13 9.97 6.98 -5.28
C PRO A 13 9.80 5.52 -4.83
N THR A 14 10.87 4.74 -4.94
CA THR A 14 10.88 3.35 -4.48
C THR A 14 10.83 3.27 -2.96
N PHE A 15 10.12 2.26 -2.46
CA PHE A 15 10.06 1.97 -1.03
C PHE A 15 10.06 0.45 -0.79
N GLU A 16 10.39 0.05 0.43
CA GLU A 16 10.34 -1.36 0.83
C GLU A 16 8.89 -1.83 0.95
N MET A 17 8.49 -2.71 0.03
CA MET A 17 7.16 -3.31 -0.02
C MET A 17 7.19 -4.75 0.49
N PHE A 18 6.43 -5.03 1.54
CA PHE A 18 6.17 -6.41 1.97
C PHE A 18 4.89 -6.91 1.31
N VAL A 19 5.07 -7.69 0.24
CA VAL A 19 3.98 -8.29 -0.53
C VAL A 19 4.06 -9.80 -0.43
N GLU A 20 2.92 -10.45 -0.21
CA GLU A 20 2.80 -11.90 -0.14
C GLU A 20 1.62 -12.38 -0.99
N LYS A 21 1.75 -13.58 -1.58
CA LYS A 21 0.64 -14.24 -2.26
C LYS A 21 0.01 -15.25 -1.30
N ARG A 22 -1.28 -15.09 -1.01
CA ARG A 22 -2.06 -16.07 -0.22
C ARG A 22 -3.17 -16.63 -1.10
N SER A 23 -3.10 -17.94 -1.35
CA SER A 23 -3.95 -18.61 -2.34
C SER A 23 -3.84 -17.94 -3.71
N ASP A 24 -4.88 -17.20 -4.13
CA ASP A 24 -4.94 -16.55 -5.44
C ASP A 24 -5.06 -15.02 -5.35
N LYS A 25 -4.85 -14.45 -4.16
CA LYS A 25 -4.85 -13.00 -3.94
C LYS A 25 -3.47 -12.54 -3.47
N TRP A 26 -3.09 -11.36 -3.93
CA TRP A 26 -1.94 -10.63 -3.41
C TRP A 26 -2.35 -9.83 -2.19
N TYR A 27 -1.45 -9.73 -1.22
CA TYR A 27 -1.61 -8.92 -0.03
C TYR A 27 -0.37 -8.05 0.14
N ILE A 28 -0.58 -6.83 0.62
CA ILE A 28 0.48 -5.89 0.98
C ILE A 28 0.37 -5.55 2.47
N TYR A 29 1.51 -5.38 3.14
CA TYR A 29 1.53 -4.90 4.50
C TYR A 29 1.24 -3.40 4.55
N ASP A 30 0.16 -3.01 5.21
CA ASP A 30 -0.19 -1.61 5.46
C ASP A 30 0.47 -1.15 6.77
N VAL A 31 1.46 -0.25 6.67
CA VAL A 31 2.22 0.25 7.83
C VAL A 31 1.38 1.09 8.80
N ILE A 32 0.29 1.71 8.32
CA ILE A 32 -0.62 2.51 9.15
C ILE A 32 -1.53 1.59 9.95
N ARG A 33 -2.13 0.59 9.28
CA ARG A 33 -3.06 -0.36 9.91
C ARG A 33 -2.37 -1.54 10.59
N LYS A 34 -1.07 -1.72 10.38
CA LYS A 34 -0.21 -2.81 10.89
C LYS A 34 -0.75 -4.21 10.58
N LYS A 35 -1.31 -4.39 9.39
CA LYS A 35 -1.87 -5.68 8.93
C LYS A 35 -1.70 -5.85 7.43
N TYR A 36 -1.77 -7.10 6.98
CA TYR A 36 -1.85 -7.40 5.56
C TYR A 36 -3.25 -7.15 5.02
N VAL A 37 -3.34 -6.35 3.95
CA VAL A 37 -4.58 -6.02 3.25
C VAL A 37 -4.53 -6.55 1.83
N VAL A 38 -5.69 -6.85 1.24
CA VAL A 38 -5.76 -7.33 -0.14
C VAL A 38 -5.22 -6.25 -1.06
N LEU A 39 -4.27 -6.61 -1.91
CA LEU A 39 -3.64 -5.70 -2.85
C LEU A 39 -4.55 -5.48 -4.07
N THR A 40 -5.33 -4.40 -4.02
CA THR A 40 -6.12 -3.87 -5.14
C THR A 40 -5.36 -2.76 -5.85
N LEU A 41 -5.83 -2.30 -7.02
CA LEU A 41 -5.24 -1.14 -7.70
C LEU A 41 -5.32 0.14 -6.85
N GLU A 42 -6.43 0.34 -6.14
CA GLU A 42 -6.60 1.46 -5.21
C GLU A 42 -5.61 1.35 -4.03
N GLU A 43 -5.47 0.17 -3.46
CA GLU A 43 -4.52 -0.06 -2.35
C GLU A 43 -3.07 0.07 -2.82
N TRP A 44 -2.76 -0.31 -4.06
CA TRP A 44 -1.45 -0.10 -4.66
C TRP A 44 -1.07 1.38 -4.69
N VAL A 45 -1.94 2.24 -5.24
CA VAL A 45 -1.72 3.69 -5.26
C VAL A 45 -1.64 4.27 -3.85
N ARG A 46 -2.53 3.82 -2.95
CA ARG A 46 -2.57 4.27 -1.56
C ARG A 46 -1.27 3.97 -0.82
N GLN A 47 -0.73 2.76 -0.92
CA GLN A 47 0.52 2.41 -0.24
C GLN A 47 1.70 3.24 -0.77
N HIS A 48 1.77 3.47 -2.08
CA HIS A 48 2.79 4.39 -2.64
C HIS A 48 2.66 5.80 -2.07
N LEU A 49 1.44 6.33 -1.99
CA LEU A 49 1.20 7.65 -1.41
C LEU A 49 1.57 7.71 0.08
N ILE A 50 1.16 6.73 0.87
CA ILE A 50 1.50 6.66 2.31
C ILE A 50 3.01 6.67 2.51
N HIS A 51 3.75 5.82 1.78
CA HIS A 51 5.19 5.76 1.88
C HIS A 51 5.87 7.03 1.37
N TYR A 52 5.33 7.67 0.34
CA TYR A 52 5.79 8.98 -0.11
C TYR A 52 5.63 10.05 0.98
N LEU A 53 4.45 10.12 1.62
CA LEU A 53 4.20 11.07 2.70
C LEU A 53 5.17 10.87 3.88
N ILE A 54 5.40 9.62 4.29
CA ILE A 54 6.24 9.30 5.44
C ILE A 54 7.72 9.48 5.11
N ASN A 55 8.21 8.84 4.05
CA ASN A 55 9.64 8.70 3.79
C ASN A 55 10.23 9.89 3.02
N HIS A 56 9.43 10.59 2.21
CA HIS A 56 9.92 11.69 1.38
C HIS A 56 9.46 13.06 1.87
N LEU A 57 8.23 13.16 2.37
CA LEU A 57 7.70 14.42 2.90
C LEU A 57 7.78 14.54 4.42
N ASN A 58 8.30 13.52 5.12
CA ASN A 58 8.51 13.49 6.57
C ASN A 58 7.24 13.73 7.40
N TYR A 59 6.06 13.34 6.89
CA TYR A 59 4.85 13.34 7.69
C TYR A 59 4.86 12.15 8.65
N PRO A 60 4.67 12.37 9.96
CA PRO A 60 4.65 11.27 10.91
C PRO A 60 3.45 10.36 10.66
N ALA A 61 3.68 9.04 10.65
CA ALA A 61 2.66 8.03 10.40
C ALA A 61 1.45 8.12 11.35
N SER A 62 1.65 8.65 12.57
CA SER A 62 0.59 8.86 13.56
C SER A 62 -0.46 9.91 13.15
N LEU A 63 -0.16 10.77 12.18
CA LEU A 63 -1.08 11.78 11.65
C LEU A 63 -1.79 11.31 10.37
N ILE A 64 -1.53 10.09 9.92
CA ILE A 64 -2.12 9.52 8.71
C ILE A 64 -3.15 8.48 9.13
N GLN A 65 -4.39 8.65 8.67
CA GLN A 65 -5.45 7.69 8.86
C GLN A 65 -5.94 7.23 7.50
N VAL A 66 -5.98 5.91 7.30
CA VAL A 66 -6.63 5.37 6.11
C VAL A 66 -8.13 5.27 6.36
N GLU A 67 -8.93 5.78 5.43
CA GLU A 67 -10.38 5.70 5.50
C GLU A 67 -10.85 4.25 5.75
N TYR A 68 -11.85 4.12 6.61
CA TYR A 68 -12.56 2.87 6.82
C TYR A 68 -13.65 2.78 5.75
N GLY A 69 -13.73 1.65 5.06
CA GLY A 69 -14.86 1.39 4.17
C GLY A 69 -16.16 1.54 4.97
N PHE A 70 -17.05 2.42 4.52
CA PHE A 70 -18.40 2.52 5.05
C PHE A 70 -19.14 1.23 4.66
N PHE A 71 -19.22 0.29 5.59
CA PHE A 71 -20.14 -0.84 5.49
C PHE A 71 -21.47 -0.36 6.09
N ILE A 72 -22.33 0.19 5.23
CA ILE A 72 -23.76 0.41 5.50
C ILE A 72 -24.55 -0.78 4.97
#